data_AF-F8E1Q0-F1
#
_entry.id   AF-F8E1Q0-F1
#
_cell.length_a   1.000
_cell.length_b   1.000
_cell.length_c   1.000
_cell.angle_alpha   90.00
_cell.angle_beta   90.00
_cell.angle_gamma   90.00
#
_symmetry.space_group_name_H-M   'P 1'
#
loop_
_entity.id
_entity.type
_entity.pdbx_description
1 polymer ?
#
loop_
_entity_poly.entity_id
_entity_poly.type
_entity_poly.pdbx_seq_one_letter_code
_entity_poly.pdbx_strand_id
1 'polypeptide(L)' 'MDNSNTKNVTPSPAAVAEQAWRRREEENKSPEEKAAELARTVDQLLAKDVDGSEEAAVLEEAHRVVNQALGAN' A
#
# COMPACT_ATOMS: atom_id res chain seq x y z
N MET A 1 2.08 27.08 -21.31
CA MET A 1 0.86 26.37 -20.85
C MET A 1 0.84 25.06 -21.63
N ASP A 2 1.48 24.05 -21.08
CA ASP A 2 1.95 22.89 -21.83
C ASP A 2 1.13 21.70 -21.35
N ASN A 3 0.09 21.38 -22.13
CA ASN A 3 -0.87 20.33 -21.83
C ASN A 3 -0.17 18.96 -21.91
N SER A 4 0.23 18.42 -20.76
CA SER A 4 0.84 17.09 -20.69
C SER A 4 -0.24 16.01 -20.83
N ASN A 5 -0.42 15.61 -22.08
CA ASN A 5 -0.96 14.36 -22.61
C ASN A 5 -1.04 13.21 -21.57
N THR A 6 -2.21 13.04 -20.95
CA THR A 6 -2.55 11.85 -20.18
C THR A 6 -2.66 10.67 -21.15
N LYS A 7 -1.54 9.96 -21.37
CA LYS A 7 -1.54 8.66 -22.04
C LYS A 7 -2.53 7.77 -21.30
N ASN A 8 -3.69 7.58 -21.91
CA ASN A 8 -4.72 6.65 -21.45
C ASN A 8 -4.15 5.24 -21.69
N VAL A 9 -3.32 4.76 -20.76
CA VAL A 9 -2.77 3.41 -20.79
C VAL A 9 -3.93 2.48 -20.46
N THR A 10 -4.61 1.99 -21.50
CA THR A 10 -5.52 0.86 -21.33
C THR A 10 -4.67 -0.32 -20.87
N PRO A 11 -4.87 -0.82 -19.63
CA PRO A 11 -4.06 -1.93 -19.13
C PRO A 11 -4.28 -3.11 -20.06
N SER A 12 -3.17 -3.71 -20.52
CA SER A 12 -3.25 -4.89 -21.38
C SER A 12 -4.02 -6.00 -20.66
N PRO A 13 -4.76 -6.87 -21.37
CA PRO A 13 -5.53 -7.95 -20.74
C PRO A 13 -4.70 -8.83 -19.80
N ALA A 14 -3.41 -9.01 -20.10
CA ALA A 14 -2.46 -9.72 -19.22
C ALA A 14 -2.20 -8.98 -17.90
N ALA A 15 -2.06 -7.66 -17.92
CA ALA A 15 -1.90 -6.84 -16.71
C ALA A 15 -3.16 -6.84 -15.85
N VAL A 16 -4.34 -6.82 -16.50
CA VAL A 16 -5.63 -6.92 -15.80
C VAL A 16 -5.79 -8.31 -15.15
N ALA A 17 -5.43 -9.37 -15.87
CA ALA A 17 -5.44 -10.72 -15.31
C ALA A 17 -4.50 -10.82 -14.11
N GLU A 18 -3.24 -10.39 -14.25
CA GLU A 18 -2.26 -10.41 -13.17
C GLU A 18 -2.73 -9.65 -11.92
N GLN A 19 -3.35 -8.48 -12.11
CA GLN A 19 -3.93 -7.70 -11.02
C GLN A 19 -5.11 -8.43 -10.34
N ALA A 20 -5.93 -9.14 -11.11
CA ALA A 20 -7.03 -9.93 -10.58
C ALA A 20 -6.55 -11.15 -9.78
N TRP A 21 -5.47 -11.80 -10.22
CA TRP A 21 -4.82 -12.88 -9.49
C TRP A 21 -4.26 -12.40 -8.15
N ARG A 22 -3.51 -11.29 -8.14
CA ARG A 22 -2.97 -10.70 -6.90
C ARG A 22 -4.06 -10.32 -5.90
N ARG A 23 -5.16 -9.72 -6.37
CA ARG A 23 -6.31 -9.39 -5.51
C ARG A 23 -6.91 -10.63 -4.87
N ARG A 24 -7.03 -11.72 -5.63
CA ARG A 24 -7.57 -12.99 -5.14
C ARG A 24 -6.65 -13.66 -4.12
N GLU A 25 -5.34 -13.55 -4.30
CA GLU A 25 -4.36 -14.02 -3.32
C GLU A 25 -4.44 -13.22 -2.01
N GLU A 26 -4.63 -11.90 -2.06
CA GLU A 26 -4.86 -11.06 -0.88
C GLU A 26 -6.19 -11.33 -0.18
N GLU A 27 -7.27 -11.60 -0.93
CA GLU A 27 -8.56 -12.01 -0.36
C GLU A 27 -8.48 -13.37 0.34
N ASN A 28 -7.62 -14.27 -0.14
CA ASN A 28 -7.45 -15.62 0.40
C ASN A 28 -6.48 -15.70 1.59
N LYS A 29 -5.77 -14.61 1.93
CA LYS A 29 -4.92 -14.55 3.13
C LYS A 29 -5.78 -14.70 4.38
N SER A 30 -5.36 -15.56 5.29
CA SER A 30 -6.01 -15.72 6.58
C SER A 30 -5.87 -14.43 7.41
N PRO A 31 -6.75 -14.19 8.40
CA PRO A 31 -6.61 -13.06 9.32
C PRO A 31 -5.26 -13.03 10.05
N GLU A 32 -4.69 -14.20 10.35
CA GLU A 32 -3.38 -14.35 11.02
C GLU A 32 -2.22 -13.95 10.10
N GLU A 33 -2.31 -14.31 8.81
CA GLU A 33 -1.32 -13.91 7.80
C GLU A 33 -1.35 -12.39 7.57
N LYS A 34 -2.55 -11.80 7.52
CA LYS A 34 -2.73 -10.33 7.43
C LYS A 34 -2.16 -9.63 8.64
N ALA A 35 -2.38 -10.17 9.84
CA ALA A 35 -1.84 -9.61 11.08
C ALA A 35 -0.30 -9.70 11.14
N ALA A 36 0.29 -10.81 10.70
CA ALA A 36 1.74 -10.98 10.65
C ALA A 36 2.40 -10.04 9.63
N GLU A 37 1.78 -9.84 8.47
CA GLU A 37 2.26 -8.89 7.45
C GLU A 37 2.17 -7.44 7.93
N LEU A 38 1.08 -7.09 8.61
CA LEU A 38 0.92 -5.78 9.24
C LEU A 38 1.99 -5.53 10.31
N ALA A 39 2.18 -6.48 11.23
CA ALA A 39 3.18 -6.38 12.29
C ALA A 39 4.59 -6.16 11.71
N ARG A 40 4.96 -6.93 10.68
CA ARG A 40 6.25 -6.80 10.00
C ARG A 40 6.41 -5.43 9.33
N THR A 41 5.35 -4.88 8.75
CA THR A 41 5.37 -3.57 8.10
C THR A 41 5.53 -2.45 9.12
N VAL A 42 4.81 -2.54 10.24
CA VAL A 42 4.93 -1.61 11.37
C VAL A 42 6.35 -1.65 11.94
N ASP A 43 6.90 -2.84 12.19
CA ASP A 43 8.28 -2.98 12.67
C ASP A 43 9.30 -2.35 11.72
N GLN A 44 9.12 -2.49 10.41
CA GLN A 44 9.98 -1.86 9.42
C GLN A 44 9.86 -0.33 9.40
N LEU A 45 8.66 0.21 9.65
CA LEU A 45 8.46 1.65 9.75
C LEU A 45 9.07 2.21 11.04
N LEU A 46 8.92 1.51 12.16
CA LEU A 46 9.50 1.88 13.45
C LEU A 46 11.03 1.73 13.47
N ALA A 47 11.58 0.81 12.68
CA ALA A 47 13.03 0.60 12.57
C ALA A 47 13.74 1.62 11.66
N LYS A 48 12.99 2.49 10.95
CA LYS A 48 13.60 3.60 10.22
C LYS A 48 13.98 4.68 11.22
N ASP A 49 15.26 5.01 11.30
CA ASP A 49 15.71 6.25 11.94
C ASP A 49 15.21 7.41 11.08
N VAL A 50 14.23 8.13 11.61
CA VAL A 50 13.61 9.27 10.94
C VAL A 50 14.30 10.52 11.48
N ASP A 51 15.12 11.17 10.66
CA ASP A 51 15.69 12.46 11.02
C ASP A 51 14.56 13.50 11.06
N GLY A 52 14.60 14.47 11.98
CA GLY A 52 13.43 15.24 12.42
C GLY A 52 12.64 16.01 11.33
N SER A 53 13.15 16.11 10.11
CA SER A 53 12.43 16.64 8.94
C SER A 53 11.47 15.64 8.27
N GLU A 54 11.64 14.33 8.50
CA GLU A 54 10.88 13.26 7.86
C GLU A 54 9.78 12.66 8.77
N GLU A 55 9.74 13.06 10.05
CA GLU A 55 8.84 12.51 11.08
C GLU A 55 7.37 12.67 10.70
N ALA A 56 6.98 13.82 10.16
CA ALA A 56 5.61 14.05 9.68
C ALA A 56 5.23 13.11 8.52
N ALA A 57 6.15 12.86 7.59
CA ALA A 57 5.89 11.98 6.44
C ALA A 57 5.76 10.51 6.88
N VAL A 58 6.56 10.08 7.85
CA VAL A 58 6.47 8.73 8.42
C VAL A 58 5.19 8.54 9.22
N LEU A 59 4.77 9.55 10.00
CA LEU A 59 3.50 9.53 10.74
C LEU A 59 2.28 9.51 9.80
N GLU A 60 2.30 10.27 8.71
CA GLU A 60 1.23 10.25 7.71
C GLU A 60 1.11 8.88 7.03
N GLU A 61 2.23 8.25 6.69
CA GLU A 61 2.21 6.92 6.07
C GLU A 61 1.77 5.84 7.06
N ALA A 62 2.21 5.90 8.32
CA ALA A 62 1.74 5.00 9.37
C ALA A 62 0.21 5.13 9.57
N HIS A 63 -0.31 6.36 9.59
CA HIS A 63 -1.74 6.61 9.70
C HIS A 63 -2.53 6.07 8.50
N ARG A 64 -2.01 6.21 7.28
CA ARG A 64 -2.61 5.62 6.06
C ARG A 64 -2.68 4.09 6.14
N VAL A 65 -1.59 3.43 6.54
CA VAL A 65 -1.51 1.97 6.65
C VAL A 65 -2.50 1.44 7.68
N VAL A 66 -2.59 2.08 8.85
CA VAL A 66 -3.54 1.70 9.91
C VAL A 66 -4.99 1.86 9.45
N ASN A 67 -5.33 2.97 8.78
CA ASN A 67 -6.70 3.19 8.30
C ASN A 67 -7.10 2.22 7.18
N GLN A 68 -6.17 1.86 6.29
CA GLN A 68 -6.41 0.79 5.31
C GLN A 68 -6.66 -0.57 5.98
N ALA A 69 -5.89 -0.91 7.01
CA ALA A 69 -6.05 -2.18 7.72
C ALA A 69 -7.36 -2.26 8.53
N LEU A 70 -7.82 -1.12 9.07
CA LEU A 70 -9.08 -1.03 9.82
C LEU A 70 -10.31 -0.87 8.94
N GLY A 71 -10.15 -0.75 7.61
CA GLY A 71 -11.25 -0.59 6.66
C GLY A 71 -11.98 0.74 6.80
N ALA A 72 -11.30 1.78 7.29
CA ALA A 72 -11.87 3.12 7.36
C ALA A 72 -11.92 3.72 5.94
N ASN A 73 -13.15 3.86 5.45
CA ASN A 73 -13.51 4.58 4.23
C ASN A 73 -13.47 6.09 4.46
#